data_AF-Q6ME15-F1
#
_entry.id   AF-Q6ME15-F1
#
_cell.length_a   1.000
_cell.length_b   1.000
_cell.length_c   1.000
_cell.angle_alpha   90.00
_cell.angle_beta   90.00
_cell.angle_gamma   90.00
#
_symmetry.space_group_name_H-M   'P 1'
#
loop_
_entity.id
_entity.type
_entity.pdbx_description
1 polymer ?
#
loop_
_entity_poly.entity_id
_entity_poly.type
_entity_poly.pdbx_seq_one_letter_code
_entity_poly.pdbx_strand_id
1 'polypeptide(L)'
;MRIIGILEDEKKGLTFSSFLHQKEIAHQLEMEPNYDWGSADYGSSQCKIWIHDEDQVEQAIQWLTHFKENPSDPIFHFVQPISSSSFSPSPISNPEIEPSSTRKTHGWETATMGWITRSFLILCSILFATTQLIKPSVPIPANTSVVSLVSSPIDQTLLYDYPLFYELINRFIDMYGYEGLKDPTNLTLEAQILLQKIHHTPFWKGFYEEIFVKNRVENALKGDLAPPLFEKIREGQIWRLFSPALLHGDIFHLFFNMLWLMVLGKQLELRLKASRYLLFILITGIFSNTSQYLMSGSNFVGFSGILCAMLTFIWIRQNQTPWEGYQLDRLSFSFMMFFIIGMALLQLVSLFLEKFFQIEIAPHIANTAHLSGALIGIILGRLDFFSWSHS
;
A
#
# COMPACT_ATOMS: atom_id res chain seq x y z
N MET A 1 29.33 26.04 0.19
CA MET A 1 29.20 25.37 -1.12
C MET A 1 27.76 25.46 -1.58
N ARG A 2 27.50 26.16 -2.69
CA ARG A 2 26.17 26.55 -3.14
C ARG A 2 26.01 26.26 -4.63
N ILE A 3 24.86 25.69 -5.00
CA ILE A 3 24.52 25.45 -6.41
C ILE A 3 24.17 26.78 -7.08
N ILE A 4 24.84 27.08 -8.19
CA ILE A 4 24.62 28.32 -8.94
C ILE A 4 23.76 28.12 -10.18
N GLY A 5 23.64 26.89 -10.68
CA GLY A 5 22.67 26.54 -11.70
C GLY A 5 22.94 25.19 -12.36
N ILE A 6 22.06 24.86 -13.30
CA ILE A 6 22.04 23.61 -14.08
C ILE A 6 22.24 23.94 -15.55
N LEU A 7 23.08 23.14 -16.23
CA LEU A 7 23.28 23.14 -17.68
C LEU A 7 22.81 21.81 -18.27
N GLU A 8 22.15 21.87 -19.43
CA GLU A 8 21.46 20.73 -20.08
C GLU A 8 22.39 19.85 -20.95
N ASP A 9 23.68 20.16 -21.01
CA ASP A 9 24.64 19.50 -21.89
C ASP A 9 26.00 19.36 -21.17
N GLU A 10 26.58 18.16 -21.24
CA GLU A 10 27.90 17.82 -20.72
C GLU A 10 28.99 18.73 -21.29
N LYS A 11 28.94 19.01 -22.60
CA LYS A 11 29.95 19.86 -23.26
C LYS A 11 29.91 21.29 -22.70
N LYS A 12 28.70 21.82 -22.48
CA LYS A 12 28.51 23.15 -21.88
C LYS A 12 29.00 23.17 -20.42
N GLY A 13 28.73 22.12 -19.66
CA GLY A 13 29.22 21.95 -18.29
C GLY A 13 30.74 21.99 -18.20
N LEU A 14 31.42 21.24 -19.06
CA LEU A 14 32.89 21.19 -19.11
C LEU A 14 33.51 22.52 -19.59
N THR A 15 32.92 23.18 -20.59
CA THR A 15 33.37 24.50 -21.04
C THR A 15 33.29 25.53 -19.92
N PHE A 16 32.16 25.60 -19.23
CA PHE A 16 31.98 26.56 -18.15
C PHE A 16 32.86 26.25 -16.92
N SER A 17 33.02 24.96 -16.59
CA SER A 17 33.95 24.51 -15.54
C SER A 17 35.39 24.92 -15.86
N SER A 18 35.82 24.77 -17.12
CA SER A 18 37.15 25.21 -17.57
C SER A 18 37.34 26.72 -17.43
N PHE A 19 36.30 27.51 -17.72
CA PHE A 19 36.32 28.96 -17.52
C PHE A 19 36.40 29.35 -16.04
N LEU A 20 35.62 28.71 -15.16
CA LEU A 20 35.69 28.98 -13.71
C LEU A 20 37.07 28.65 -13.15
N HIS A 21 37.68 27.56 -13.61
CA HIS A 21 39.05 27.20 -13.25
C HIS A 21 40.04 28.28 -13.69
N GLN A 22 39.90 28.85 -14.89
CA GLN A 22 40.74 29.94 -15.38
C GLN A 22 40.58 31.23 -14.56
N LYS A 23 39.39 31.47 -14.00
CA LYS A 23 39.13 32.59 -13.10
C LYS A 23 39.52 32.34 -11.65
N GLU A 24 40.18 31.20 -11.37
CA GLU A 24 40.59 30.78 -10.02
C GLU A 24 39.40 30.64 -9.05
N ILE A 25 38.21 30.35 -9.58
CA ILE A 25 36.99 30.14 -8.78
C ILE A 25 36.90 28.66 -8.40
N ALA A 26 36.95 28.38 -7.10
CA ALA A 26 36.81 27.04 -6.57
C ALA A 26 35.39 26.51 -6.79
N HIS A 27 35.25 25.45 -7.58
CA HIS A 27 33.95 24.88 -7.95
C HIS A 27 33.99 23.34 -8.06
N GLN A 28 32.81 22.73 -8.06
CA GLN A 28 32.58 21.31 -8.31
C GLN A 28 31.50 21.14 -9.38
N LEU A 29 31.75 20.22 -10.32
CA LEU A 29 30.83 19.83 -11.38
C LEU A 29 30.26 18.44 -11.07
N GLU A 30 28.94 18.33 -10.94
CA GLU A 30 28.24 17.06 -10.77
C GLU A 30 27.38 16.76 -12.00
N MET A 31 27.57 15.57 -12.57
CA MET A 31 26.81 15.10 -13.72
C MET A 31 25.77 14.10 -13.25
N GLU A 32 24.49 14.41 -13.46
CA GLU A 32 23.37 13.55 -13.09
C GLU A 32 22.36 13.47 -14.25
N PRO A 33 21.68 12.33 -14.45
CA PRO A 33 20.59 12.24 -15.40
C PRO A 33 19.43 13.17 -14.99
N ASN A 34 18.78 13.80 -15.97
CA ASN A 34 17.56 14.55 -15.76
C ASN A 34 16.42 13.60 -15.38
N TYR A 35 15.99 13.65 -14.12
CA TYR A 35 14.88 12.84 -13.61
C TYR A 35 13.52 13.58 -13.65
N ASP A 36 13.45 14.74 -14.30
CA ASP A 36 12.21 15.53 -14.42
C ASP A 36 11.25 14.93 -15.47
N TRP A 37 10.42 13.99 -15.02
CA TRP A 37 9.49 13.22 -15.83
C TRP A 37 8.38 14.12 -16.42
N GLY A 38 8.39 14.27 -17.76
CA GLY A 38 7.47 15.12 -18.52
C GLY A 38 8.15 16.30 -19.21
N SER A 39 9.42 16.57 -18.90
CA SER A 39 10.26 17.44 -19.70
C SER A 39 10.63 16.76 -21.04
N ALA A 40 10.85 17.55 -22.09
CA ALA A 40 11.34 17.03 -23.37
C ALA A 40 12.71 16.33 -23.24
N ASP A 41 13.43 16.62 -22.15
CA ASP A 41 14.82 16.25 -21.91
C ASP A 41 14.96 15.20 -20.80
N TYR A 42 13.93 14.41 -20.51
CA TYR A 42 14.01 13.34 -19.51
C TYR A 42 15.08 12.31 -19.90
N GLY A 43 15.98 12.00 -18.96
CA GLY A 43 17.11 11.10 -19.15
C GLY A 43 18.33 11.73 -19.84
N SER A 44 18.29 13.02 -20.22
CA SER A 44 19.48 13.73 -20.70
C SER A 44 20.45 14.02 -19.55
N SER A 45 21.75 14.11 -19.85
CA SER A 45 22.76 14.45 -18.83
C SER A 45 22.65 15.93 -18.45
N GLN A 46 22.36 16.22 -17.18
CA GLN A 46 22.39 17.57 -16.62
C GLN A 46 23.65 17.77 -15.77
N CYS A 47 24.24 18.95 -15.89
CA CYS A 47 25.42 19.35 -15.14
C CYS A 47 25.04 20.37 -14.07
N LYS A 48 25.20 20.02 -12.80
CA LYS A 48 25.06 20.92 -11.65
C LYS A 48 26.42 21.53 -11.33
N ILE A 49 26.47 22.86 -11.23
CA ILE A 49 27.70 23.59 -10.88
C ILE A 49 27.55 24.15 -9.47
N TRP A 50 28.53 23.82 -8.64
CA TRP A 50 28.61 24.23 -7.25
C TRP A 50 29.82 25.11 -7.02
N ILE A 51 29.65 26.24 -6.32
CA ILE A 51 30.75 27.13 -5.92
C ILE A 51 31.04 26.92 -4.45
N HIS A 52 32.31 26.79 -4.08
CA HIS A 52 32.70 26.52 -2.68
C HIS A 52 32.62 27.77 -1.80
N ASP A 53 33.07 28.92 -2.33
CA ASP A 53 33.15 30.20 -1.63
C ASP A 53 31.91 31.08 -1.86
N GLU A 54 31.24 31.50 -0.78
CA GLU A 54 30.02 32.32 -0.86
C GLU A 54 30.30 33.72 -1.45
N ASP A 55 31.49 34.28 -1.22
CA ASP A 55 31.86 35.61 -1.71
C ASP A 55 31.98 35.64 -3.24
N GLN A 56 32.17 34.48 -3.87
CA GLN A 56 32.31 34.32 -5.32
C GLN A 56 31.01 33.89 -6.01
N VAL A 57 29.94 33.58 -5.25
CA VAL A 57 28.67 33.08 -5.79
C VAL A 57 28.00 34.11 -6.70
N GLU A 58 27.92 35.37 -6.28
CA GLU A 58 27.23 36.42 -7.05
C GLU A 58 27.92 36.66 -8.39
N GLN A 59 29.25 36.71 -8.39
CA GLN A 59 30.04 36.82 -9.61
C GLN A 59 29.89 35.60 -10.51
N ALA A 60 29.90 34.39 -9.96
CA ALA A 60 29.74 33.16 -10.72
C ALA A 60 28.33 33.01 -11.33
N ILE A 61 27.29 33.52 -10.66
CA ILE A 61 25.92 33.58 -11.20
C ILE A 61 25.85 34.55 -12.39
N GLN A 62 26.50 35.71 -12.33
CA GLN A 62 26.57 36.64 -13.46
C GLN A 62 27.25 36.00 -14.67
N TRP A 63 28.37 35.30 -14.46
CA TRP A 63 29.06 34.57 -15.53
C TRP A 63 28.23 33.41 -16.08
N LEU A 64 27.52 32.68 -15.23
CA LEU A 64 26.65 31.59 -15.67
C LEU A 64 25.47 32.11 -16.48
N THR A 65 24.90 33.26 -16.10
CA THR A 65 23.82 33.92 -16.83
C THR A 65 24.32 34.35 -18.21
N HIS A 66 25.48 35.00 -18.28
CA HIS A 66 26.11 35.39 -19.54
C HIS A 66 26.44 34.18 -20.42
N PHE A 67 26.93 33.09 -19.84
CA PHE A 67 27.22 31.85 -20.56
C PHE A 67 25.95 31.18 -21.11
N LYS A 68 24.83 31.24 -20.37
CA LYS A 68 23.54 30.72 -20.85
C LYS A 68 22.97 31.53 -22.01
N GLU A 69 23.15 32.85 -21.98
CA GLU A 69 22.70 33.75 -23.05
C GLU A 69 23.58 33.62 -24.31
N ASN A 70 24.91 33.55 -24.14
CA ASN A 70 25.87 33.45 -25.25
C ASN A 70 26.95 32.38 -25.01
N PRO A 71 26.63 31.08 -25.17
CA PRO A 71 27.58 29.99 -24.90
C PRO A 71 28.82 29.98 -25.81
N SER A 72 28.73 30.63 -26.98
CA SER A 72 29.79 30.72 -27.98
C SER A 72 30.65 31.98 -27.83
N ASP A 73 30.43 32.80 -26.79
CA ASP A 73 31.24 34.00 -26.58
C ASP A 73 32.72 33.61 -26.40
N PRO A 74 33.64 34.23 -27.16
CA PRO A 74 35.07 33.98 -27.07
C PRO A 74 35.64 34.01 -25.65
N ILE A 75 35.04 34.76 -24.72
CA ILE A 75 35.47 34.83 -23.32
C ILE A 75 35.46 33.48 -22.60
N PHE A 76 34.58 32.56 -23.02
CA PHE A 76 34.46 31.20 -22.44
C PHE A 76 35.30 30.16 -23.17
N HIS A 77 35.85 30.51 -24.34
CA HIS A 77 36.67 29.63 -25.20
C HIS A 77 38.11 30.13 -25.35
N PHE A 78 38.49 31.18 -24.60
CA PHE A 78 39.80 31.81 -24.74
C PHE A 78 40.92 30.97 -24.11
N VAL A 79 41.60 30.20 -24.95
CA VAL A 79 42.85 29.52 -24.61
C VAL A 79 43.97 30.56 -24.62
N GLN A 80 44.44 31.00 -23.45
CA GLN A 80 45.76 31.62 -23.40
C GLN A 80 46.82 30.55 -23.65
N PRO A 81 47.82 30.79 -24.50
CA PRO A 81 48.98 29.92 -24.57
C PRO A 81 49.72 30.02 -23.24
N ILE A 82 49.67 28.95 -22.45
CA ILE A 82 50.45 28.84 -21.22
C ILE A 82 51.93 28.91 -21.63
N SER A 83 52.62 29.95 -21.18
CA SER A 83 54.08 29.99 -21.20
C SER A 83 54.60 28.78 -20.43
N SER A 84 55.33 27.91 -21.12
CA SER A 84 56.00 26.76 -20.55
C SER A 84 57.00 27.18 -19.47
N SER A 85 56.58 27.18 -18.21
CA SER A 85 57.50 27.13 -17.09
C SER A 85 56.87 26.46 -15.88
N SER A 86 57.56 25.43 -15.40
CA SER A 86 57.37 24.68 -14.14
C SER A 86 56.22 23.68 -14.05
N PHE A 87 56.29 22.62 -14.87
CA PHE A 87 55.92 21.28 -14.41
C PHE A 87 57.19 20.44 -14.26
N SER A 88 57.69 20.31 -13.04
CA SER A 88 58.45 19.13 -12.63
C SER A 88 57.43 18.19 -11.97
N PRO A 89 57.22 16.96 -12.46
CA PRO A 89 56.36 16.02 -11.76
C PRO A 89 57.03 15.68 -10.43
N SER A 90 56.40 16.08 -9.32
CA SER A 90 56.77 15.52 -8.03
C SER A 90 56.44 14.02 -8.07
N PRO A 91 57.34 13.12 -7.59
CA PRO A 91 57.03 11.71 -7.56
C PRO A 91 55.78 11.50 -6.72
N ILE A 92 54.87 10.66 -7.22
CA ILE A 92 53.65 10.24 -6.54
C ILE A 92 54.06 9.61 -5.21
N SER A 93 53.99 10.37 -4.12
CA SER A 93 53.88 9.78 -2.79
C SER A 93 52.47 9.23 -2.72
N ASN A 94 52.32 7.92 -2.88
CA ASN A 94 51.09 7.24 -2.47
C ASN A 94 50.83 7.67 -1.02
N PRO A 95 49.71 8.36 -0.71
CA PRO A 95 49.32 8.50 0.67
C PRO A 95 49.10 7.08 1.17
N GLU A 96 49.85 6.70 2.20
CA GLU A 96 49.55 5.52 2.99
C GLU A 96 48.13 5.70 3.50
N ILE A 97 47.20 4.94 2.93
CA ILE A 97 45.82 4.89 3.38
C ILE A 97 45.89 4.23 4.75
N GLU A 98 45.98 5.04 5.81
CA GLU A 98 45.47 4.59 7.10
C GLU A 98 44.04 4.13 6.86
N PRO A 99 43.63 2.93 7.34
CA PRO A 99 42.28 2.43 7.15
C PRO A 99 41.32 3.27 8.00
N SER A 100 40.99 4.47 7.50
CA SER A 100 39.86 5.24 7.98
C SER A 100 38.64 4.36 7.77
N SER A 101 37.98 4.05 8.89
CA SER A 101 36.78 3.23 8.96
C SER A 101 35.87 3.57 7.78
N THR A 102 35.61 2.59 6.94
CA THR A 102 34.69 2.67 5.81
C THR A 102 33.37 3.28 6.25
N ARG A 103 33.23 4.60 6.07
CA ARG A 103 31.91 5.22 5.96
C ARG A 103 31.33 4.66 4.68
N LYS A 104 30.57 3.57 4.84
CA LYS A 104 29.73 3.00 3.79
C LYS A 104 28.93 4.16 3.21
N THR A 105 29.31 4.59 2.01
CA THR A 105 28.40 5.30 1.14
C THR A 105 27.20 4.36 0.99
N HIS A 106 26.04 4.75 1.53
CA HIS A 106 24.79 4.03 1.36
C HIS A 106 24.39 4.20 -0.11
N GLY A 107 25.08 3.48 -1.00
CA GLY A 107 24.51 3.15 -2.29
C GLY A 107 23.18 2.48 -2.00
N TRP A 108 22.13 2.89 -2.71
CA TRP A 108 20.89 2.12 -2.78
C TRP A 108 21.17 0.81 -3.52
N GLU A 109 22.03 -0.03 -2.95
CA GLU A 109 22.32 -1.39 -3.38
C GLU A 109 21.03 -2.17 -3.26
N THR A 110 20.41 -2.49 -4.41
CA THR A 110 19.64 -3.71 -4.69
C THR A 110 18.86 -4.32 -3.52
N ALA A 111 18.24 -3.48 -2.67
CA ALA A 111 17.80 -3.92 -1.37
C ALA A 111 16.74 -5.00 -1.56
N THR A 112 17.15 -6.23 -1.27
CA THR A 112 16.31 -7.40 -1.48
C THR A 112 15.10 -7.26 -0.57
N MET A 113 13.92 -7.56 -1.09
CA MET A 113 12.67 -7.49 -0.32
C MET A 113 12.85 -8.17 1.05
N GLY A 114 12.45 -7.48 2.12
CA GLY A 114 12.64 -7.99 3.47
C GLY A 114 11.83 -9.27 3.74
N TRP A 115 12.23 -10.00 4.78
CA TRP A 115 11.71 -11.33 5.07
C TRP A 115 10.24 -11.29 5.51
N ILE A 116 9.78 -10.22 6.18
CA ILE A 116 8.39 -10.09 6.63
C ILE A 116 7.46 -9.98 5.43
N THR A 117 7.77 -9.06 4.50
CA THR A 117 6.98 -8.88 3.29
C THR A 117 6.94 -10.18 2.47
N ARG A 118 8.08 -10.86 2.32
CA ARG A 118 8.16 -12.18 1.66
C ARG A 118 7.31 -13.24 2.35
N SER A 119 7.33 -13.31 3.68
CA SER A 119 6.53 -14.27 4.45
C SER A 119 5.04 -14.08 4.21
N PHE A 120 4.54 -12.83 4.18
CA PHE A 120 3.13 -12.57 3.87
C PHE A 120 2.77 -12.92 2.43
N LEU A 121 3.63 -12.61 1.45
CA LEU A 121 3.40 -12.99 0.05
C LEU A 121 3.24 -14.51 -0.10
N ILE A 122 4.16 -15.27 0.50
CA ILE A 122 4.14 -16.74 0.46
C ILE A 122 2.92 -17.27 1.21
N LEU A 123 2.67 -16.79 2.43
CA LEU A 123 1.58 -17.26 3.26
C LEU A 123 0.21 -17.03 2.59
N CYS A 124 -0.05 -15.82 2.11
CA CYS A 124 -1.30 -15.49 1.42
C CYS A 124 -1.47 -16.33 0.13
N SER A 125 -0.39 -16.57 -0.61
CA SER A 125 -0.43 -17.39 -1.82
C SER A 125 -0.70 -18.86 -1.53
N ILE A 126 -0.07 -19.43 -0.49
CA ILE A 126 -0.30 -20.80 -0.05
C ILE A 126 -1.73 -20.96 0.48
N LEU A 127 -2.19 -20.03 1.32
CA LEU A 127 -3.56 -20.04 1.84
C LEU A 127 -4.57 -19.96 0.70
N PHE A 128 -4.38 -19.06 -0.26
CA PHE A 128 -5.26 -18.99 -1.43
C PHE A 128 -5.28 -20.31 -2.21
N ALA A 129 -4.11 -20.86 -2.56
CA ALA A 129 -4.03 -22.13 -3.30
C ALA A 129 -4.70 -23.28 -2.55
N THR A 130 -4.43 -23.43 -1.24
CA THR A 130 -5.03 -24.47 -0.41
C THR A 130 -6.53 -24.30 -0.24
N THR A 131 -7.02 -23.07 -0.07
CA THR A 131 -8.46 -22.76 -0.05
C THR A 131 -9.13 -23.20 -1.34
N GLN A 132 -8.55 -22.89 -2.52
CA GLN A 132 -9.13 -23.31 -3.80
C GLN A 132 -9.12 -24.84 -3.99
N LEU A 133 -8.12 -25.54 -3.46
CA LEU A 133 -8.02 -27.00 -3.56
C LEU A 133 -9.03 -27.74 -2.67
N ILE A 134 -9.36 -27.18 -1.50
CA ILE A 134 -10.22 -27.83 -0.50
C ILE A 134 -11.66 -27.29 -0.54
N LYS A 135 -11.92 -26.24 -1.33
CA LYS A 135 -13.26 -25.65 -1.46
C LYS A 135 -14.27 -26.70 -1.95
N PRO A 136 -15.39 -26.92 -1.25
CA PRO A 136 -16.39 -27.89 -1.67
C PRO A 136 -16.97 -27.52 -3.04
N SER A 137 -17.02 -28.50 -3.95
CA SER A 137 -17.57 -28.34 -5.29
C SER A 137 -19.10 -28.49 -5.27
N VAL A 138 -19.79 -27.50 -4.72
CA VAL A 138 -21.26 -27.46 -4.73
C VAL A 138 -21.72 -26.71 -5.98
N PRO A 139 -22.57 -27.30 -6.84
CA PRO A 139 -23.13 -26.59 -8.00
C PRO A 139 -24.10 -25.51 -7.52
N ILE A 140 -23.61 -24.28 -7.40
CA ILE A 140 -24.41 -23.10 -7.04
C ILE A 140 -24.66 -22.29 -8.33
N PRO A 141 -25.92 -21.91 -8.65
CA PRO A 141 -26.21 -21.06 -9.79
C PRO A 141 -25.55 -19.68 -9.67
N ALA A 142 -24.90 -19.21 -10.75
CA ALA A 142 -24.11 -17.98 -10.79
C ALA A 142 -24.87 -16.69 -10.43
N ASN A 143 -26.21 -16.71 -10.45
CA ASN A 143 -27.09 -15.57 -10.17
C ASN A 143 -27.69 -15.56 -8.76
N THR A 144 -27.23 -16.44 -7.86
CA THR A 144 -27.77 -16.46 -6.50
C THR A 144 -26.98 -15.53 -5.59
N SER A 145 -27.66 -14.55 -4.96
CA SER A 145 -27.11 -13.61 -3.96
C SER A 145 -26.59 -14.28 -2.68
N VAL A 146 -26.73 -15.60 -2.56
CA VAL A 146 -26.15 -16.45 -1.51
C VAL A 146 -24.65 -16.67 -1.77
N VAL A 147 -23.92 -15.59 -2.08
CA VAL A 147 -22.48 -15.59 -2.31
C VAL A 147 -21.79 -15.57 -0.94
N SER A 148 -21.55 -16.76 -0.37
CA SER A 148 -20.48 -17.08 0.61
C SER A 148 -20.72 -18.36 1.43
N LEU A 149 -21.86 -19.03 1.27
CA LEU A 149 -22.32 -20.08 2.19
C LEU A 149 -21.78 -21.49 1.93
N VAL A 150 -20.72 -21.62 1.13
CA VAL A 150 -19.91 -22.84 1.06
C VAL A 150 -18.47 -22.42 1.34
N SER A 151 -18.20 -22.23 2.62
CA SER A 151 -16.90 -21.80 3.13
C SER A 151 -15.98 -23.02 3.24
N SER A 152 -14.76 -22.95 2.70
CA SER A 152 -13.77 -23.99 2.91
C SER A 152 -13.46 -24.14 4.41
N PRO A 153 -12.91 -25.28 4.88
CA PRO A 153 -12.47 -25.41 6.28
C PRO A 153 -11.49 -24.31 6.71
N ILE A 154 -10.70 -23.80 5.77
CA ILE A 154 -9.79 -22.67 5.99
C ILE A 154 -10.59 -21.39 6.25
N ASP A 155 -11.59 -21.08 5.43
CA ASP A 155 -12.46 -19.92 5.61
C ASP A 155 -13.21 -20.01 6.95
N GLN A 156 -13.77 -21.18 7.27
CA GLN A 156 -14.46 -21.42 8.54
C GLN A 156 -13.57 -21.08 9.74
N THR A 157 -12.26 -21.32 9.64
CA THR A 157 -11.28 -21.11 10.71
C THR A 157 -10.72 -19.68 10.75
N LEU A 158 -10.57 -19.04 9.59
CA LEU A 158 -9.82 -17.79 9.44
C LEU A 158 -10.68 -16.55 9.16
N LEU A 159 -11.97 -16.70 8.85
CA LEU A 159 -12.90 -15.58 8.79
C LEU A 159 -13.04 -14.88 10.15
N TYR A 160 -13.44 -13.61 10.13
CA TYR A 160 -13.45 -12.76 11.32
C TYR A 160 -14.40 -13.30 12.40
N ASP A 161 -15.53 -13.82 11.94
CA ASP A 161 -16.46 -14.58 12.75
C ASP A 161 -17.02 -15.71 11.90
N TYR A 162 -17.60 -16.71 12.56
CA TYR A 162 -18.28 -17.80 11.88
C TYR A 162 -19.53 -18.17 12.68
N PRO A 163 -20.60 -17.37 12.55
CA PRO A 163 -21.79 -17.50 13.40
C PRO A 163 -22.45 -18.87 13.24
N LEU A 164 -23.19 -19.30 14.27
CA LEU A 164 -23.97 -20.56 14.23
C LEU A 164 -24.87 -20.64 12.98
N PHE A 165 -25.37 -19.50 12.50
CA PHE A 165 -26.13 -19.41 11.26
C PHE A 165 -25.38 -20.02 10.05
N TYR A 166 -24.08 -19.73 9.90
CA TYR A 166 -23.27 -20.30 8.82
C TYR A 166 -23.04 -21.80 9.01
N GLU A 167 -22.80 -22.26 10.24
CA GLU A 167 -22.65 -23.69 10.54
C GLU A 167 -23.92 -24.49 10.17
N LEU A 168 -25.10 -23.95 10.48
CA LEU A 168 -26.36 -24.60 10.18
C LEU A 168 -26.64 -24.67 8.68
N ILE A 169 -26.31 -23.61 7.92
CA ILE A 169 -26.45 -23.62 6.46
C ILE A 169 -25.48 -24.61 5.84
N ASN A 170 -24.20 -24.58 6.22
CA ASN A 170 -23.22 -25.58 5.73
C ASN A 170 -23.73 -26.99 5.98
N ARG A 171 -24.18 -27.27 7.22
CA ARG A 171 -24.73 -28.58 7.58
C ARG A 171 -25.97 -28.94 6.75
N PHE A 172 -26.83 -27.97 6.45
CA PHE A 172 -28.01 -28.21 5.61
C PHE A 172 -27.60 -28.55 4.17
N ILE A 173 -26.68 -27.78 3.59
CA ILE A 173 -26.16 -28.00 2.23
C ILE A 173 -25.47 -29.36 2.14
N ASP A 174 -24.67 -29.73 3.13
CA ASP A 174 -23.96 -31.01 3.18
C ASP A 174 -24.92 -32.21 3.23
N MET A 175 -26.07 -32.07 3.91
CA MET A 175 -27.03 -33.17 4.09
C MET A 175 -28.12 -33.24 3.01
N TYR A 176 -28.60 -32.09 2.54
CA TYR A 176 -29.79 -31.99 1.68
C TYR A 176 -29.55 -31.26 0.35
N GLY A 177 -28.35 -30.73 0.15
CA GLY A 177 -27.98 -29.99 -1.05
C GLY A 177 -28.53 -28.56 -1.08
N TYR A 178 -27.99 -27.77 -2.01
CA TYR A 178 -28.39 -26.38 -2.20
C TYR A 178 -29.84 -26.22 -2.69
N GLU A 179 -30.35 -27.14 -3.53
CA GLU A 179 -31.73 -27.08 -4.04
C GLU A 179 -32.77 -27.17 -2.91
N GLY A 180 -32.46 -27.88 -1.82
CA GLY A 180 -33.32 -27.95 -0.64
C GLY A 180 -33.50 -26.61 0.07
N LEU A 181 -32.57 -25.66 -0.06
CA LEU A 181 -32.74 -24.29 0.44
C LEU A 181 -33.71 -23.48 -0.42
N LYS A 182 -33.81 -23.80 -1.71
CA LYS A 182 -34.58 -23.03 -2.70
C LYS A 182 -36.02 -23.52 -2.83
N ASP A 183 -36.23 -24.84 -2.80
CA ASP A 183 -37.55 -25.46 -2.90
C ASP A 183 -37.81 -26.40 -1.69
N PRO A 184 -38.39 -25.86 -0.60
CA PRO A 184 -38.62 -26.63 0.62
C PRO A 184 -39.82 -27.59 0.54
N THR A 185 -40.50 -27.70 -0.61
CA THR A 185 -41.80 -28.41 -0.72
C THR A 185 -41.72 -29.92 -0.50
N ASN A 186 -40.58 -30.55 -0.82
CA ASN A 186 -40.38 -32.00 -0.72
C ASN A 186 -39.28 -32.41 0.30
N LEU A 187 -39.07 -31.60 1.34
CA LEU A 187 -38.06 -31.89 2.37
C LEU A 187 -38.57 -32.87 3.44
N THR A 188 -37.66 -33.69 3.98
CA THR A 188 -37.94 -34.53 5.15
C THR A 188 -38.27 -33.66 6.37
N LEU A 189 -38.95 -34.22 7.38
CA LEU A 189 -39.27 -33.51 8.61
C LEU A 189 -38.00 -32.96 9.31
N GLU A 190 -36.90 -33.73 9.29
CA GLU A 190 -35.61 -33.30 9.84
C GLU A 190 -35.05 -32.08 9.11
N ALA A 191 -35.14 -32.06 7.77
CA ALA A 191 -34.72 -30.92 6.96
C ALA A 191 -35.58 -29.68 7.23
N GLN A 192 -36.90 -29.84 7.39
CA GLN A 192 -37.79 -28.74 7.75
C GLN A 192 -37.47 -28.16 9.12
N ILE A 193 -37.19 -29.01 10.12
CA ILE A 193 -36.75 -28.56 11.45
C ILE A 193 -35.42 -27.78 11.36
N LEU A 194 -34.46 -28.27 10.56
CA LEU A 194 -33.19 -27.59 10.36
C LEU A 194 -33.36 -26.24 9.66
N LEU A 195 -34.20 -26.14 8.63
CA LEU A 195 -34.55 -24.87 7.99
C LEU A 195 -35.19 -23.90 8.97
N GLN A 196 -36.17 -24.38 9.75
CA GLN A 196 -36.82 -23.56 10.77
C GLN A 196 -35.78 -23.03 11.78
N LYS A 197 -34.82 -23.87 12.19
CA LYS A 197 -33.72 -23.46 13.05
C LYS A 197 -32.84 -22.39 12.38
N ILE A 198 -32.50 -22.54 11.10
CA ILE A 198 -31.74 -21.54 10.33
C ILE A 198 -32.48 -20.20 10.31
N HIS A 199 -33.78 -20.20 9.99
CA HIS A 199 -34.61 -18.99 9.92
C HIS A 199 -34.71 -18.24 11.26
N HIS A 200 -34.64 -18.95 12.37
CA HIS A 200 -34.71 -18.36 13.72
C HIS A 200 -33.35 -18.14 14.38
N THR A 201 -32.23 -18.46 13.73
CA THR A 201 -30.90 -18.24 14.29
C THR A 201 -30.45 -16.81 13.97
N PRO A 202 -30.39 -15.89 14.96
CA PRO A 202 -29.93 -14.54 14.72
C PRO A 202 -28.40 -14.55 14.53
N PHE A 203 -27.90 -13.66 13.68
CA PHE A 203 -26.46 -13.44 13.51
C PHE A 203 -26.18 -11.98 13.12
N TRP A 204 -24.97 -11.51 13.42
CA TRP A 204 -24.58 -10.14 13.11
C TRP A 204 -24.31 -9.96 11.61
N LYS A 205 -25.12 -9.10 10.98
CA LYS A 205 -25.00 -8.77 9.55
C LYS A 205 -24.29 -7.43 9.29
N GLY A 206 -23.97 -6.69 10.33
CA GLY A 206 -23.36 -5.37 10.25
C GLY A 206 -24.33 -4.21 10.41
N PHE A 207 -23.78 -3.05 10.78
CA PHE A 207 -24.56 -1.82 10.98
C PHE A 207 -25.29 -1.34 9.73
N TYR A 208 -24.78 -1.61 8.52
CA TYR A 208 -25.49 -1.21 7.30
C TYR A 208 -26.87 -1.89 7.26
N GLU A 209 -26.94 -3.21 7.40
CA GLU A 209 -28.22 -3.91 7.42
C GLU A 209 -29.12 -3.48 8.60
N GLU A 210 -28.57 -3.31 9.80
CA GLU A 210 -29.33 -2.87 11.00
C GLU A 210 -29.95 -1.46 10.89
N ILE A 211 -29.37 -0.59 10.06
CA ILE A 211 -29.89 0.77 9.81
C ILE A 211 -30.91 0.76 8.66
N PHE A 212 -30.70 -0.08 7.65
CA PHE A 212 -31.54 -0.12 6.45
C PHE A 212 -32.77 -1.03 6.60
N VAL A 213 -32.74 -2.03 7.49
CA VAL A 213 -33.91 -2.86 7.83
C VAL A 213 -34.84 -2.08 8.78
N LYS A 214 -35.93 -1.56 8.21
CA LYS A 214 -36.88 -0.61 8.81
C LYS A 214 -37.77 -1.16 9.93
N ASN A 215 -37.47 -2.35 10.49
CA ASN A 215 -38.40 -3.09 11.35
C ASN A 215 -37.87 -3.36 12.76
N ARG A 216 -37.09 -2.43 13.32
CA ARG A 216 -36.62 -2.54 14.71
C ARG A 216 -37.79 -2.65 15.73
N VAL A 217 -38.94 -2.05 15.42
CA VAL A 217 -40.16 -2.15 16.24
C VAL A 217 -40.88 -3.49 16.03
N GLU A 218 -40.96 -4.01 14.80
CA GLU A 218 -41.63 -5.28 14.51
C GLU A 218 -40.82 -6.49 15.03
N ASN A 219 -39.49 -6.44 14.94
CA ASN A 219 -38.58 -7.48 15.45
C ASN A 219 -38.50 -7.47 16.99
N ALA A 220 -38.53 -6.29 17.62
CA ALA A 220 -38.62 -6.16 19.08
C ALA A 220 -39.98 -6.68 19.62
N LEU A 221 -41.07 -6.49 18.86
CA LEU A 221 -42.39 -7.04 19.20
C LEU A 221 -42.48 -8.57 19.00
N LYS A 222 -41.63 -9.17 18.16
CA LYS A 222 -41.51 -10.63 17.95
C LYS A 222 -40.61 -11.34 18.97
N GLY A 223 -39.95 -10.59 19.86
CA GLY A 223 -39.04 -11.15 20.86
C GLY A 223 -37.70 -11.63 20.28
N ASP A 224 -37.32 -11.14 19.09
CA ASP A 224 -36.06 -11.51 18.45
C ASP A 224 -34.89 -11.05 19.33
N LEU A 225 -34.10 -12.02 19.80
CA LEU A 225 -32.89 -11.77 20.58
C LEU A 225 -31.91 -10.94 19.75
N ALA A 226 -31.24 -9.98 20.39
CA ALA A 226 -30.18 -9.21 19.74
C ALA A 226 -29.14 -10.16 19.16
N PRO A 227 -28.72 -9.98 17.89
CA PRO A 227 -27.77 -10.87 17.25
C PRO A 227 -26.45 -10.91 18.04
N PRO A 228 -25.88 -12.11 18.25
CA PRO A 228 -24.62 -12.23 18.96
C PRO A 228 -23.49 -11.57 18.15
N LEU A 229 -22.64 -10.83 18.86
CA LEU A 229 -21.42 -10.26 18.32
C LEU A 229 -20.21 -11.12 18.75
N PHE A 230 -19.26 -11.25 17.83
CA PHE A 230 -17.95 -11.86 18.06
C PHE A 230 -18.05 -13.32 18.55
N GLU A 231 -18.93 -14.13 17.98
CA GLU A 231 -19.23 -15.50 18.47
C GLU A 231 -17.96 -16.32 18.68
N LYS A 232 -17.17 -16.50 17.62
CA LYS A 232 -15.94 -17.32 17.69
C LYS A 232 -14.81 -16.65 18.46
N ILE A 233 -14.73 -15.33 18.45
CA ILE A 233 -13.73 -14.60 19.24
C ILE A 233 -14.02 -14.74 20.73
N ARG A 234 -15.30 -14.74 21.15
CA ARG A 234 -15.72 -14.98 22.54
C ARG A 234 -15.45 -16.42 22.99
N GLU A 235 -15.40 -17.37 22.07
CA GLU A 235 -14.94 -18.75 22.31
C GLU A 235 -13.40 -18.86 22.44
N GLY A 236 -12.65 -17.75 22.32
CA GLY A 236 -11.20 -17.72 22.48
C GLY A 236 -10.40 -17.72 21.17
N GLN A 237 -11.06 -17.65 20.01
CA GLN A 237 -10.41 -17.67 18.70
C GLN A 237 -9.86 -16.28 18.30
N ILE A 238 -8.97 -15.72 19.12
CA ILE A 238 -8.49 -14.33 19.02
C ILE A 238 -7.72 -14.02 17.72
N TRP A 239 -7.18 -15.04 17.05
CA TRP A 239 -6.49 -14.86 15.76
C TRP A 239 -7.40 -14.30 14.68
N ARG A 240 -8.72 -14.49 14.81
CA ARG A 240 -9.75 -14.01 13.88
C ARG A 240 -9.81 -12.49 13.77
N LEU A 241 -9.26 -11.76 14.75
CA LEU A 241 -9.08 -10.31 14.65
C LEU A 241 -8.19 -9.93 13.44
N PHE A 242 -7.23 -10.79 13.08
CA PHE A 242 -6.26 -10.52 12.02
C PHE A 242 -6.38 -11.44 10.81
N SER A 243 -6.69 -12.73 11.00
CA SER A 243 -6.63 -13.74 9.94
C SER A 243 -7.45 -13.47 8.66
N PRO A 244 -8.56 -12.71 8.66
CA PRO A 244 -9.24 -12.34 7.41
C PRO A 244 -8.33 -11.60 6.41
N ALA A 245 -7.32 -10.89 6.91
CA ALA A 245 -6.35 -10.18 6.07
C ALA A 245 -5.51 -11.14 5.21
N LEU A 246 -5.41 -12.41 5.59
CA LEU A 246 -4.63 -13.43 4.89
C LEU A 246 -5.43 -14.15 3.80
N LEU A 247 -6.75 -14.11 3.88
CA LEU A 247 -7.66 -14.75 2.92
C LEU A 247 -7.88 -13.86 1.70
N HIS A 248 -8.16 -14.47 0.54
CA HIS A 248 -8.45 -13.76 -0.71
C HIS A 248 -9.57 -14.46 -1.48
N GLY A 249 -10.53 -13.68 -1.99
CA GLY A 249 -11.73 -14.21 -2.64
C GLY A 249 -11.50 -14.76 -4.04
N ASP A 250 -10.57 -14.15 -4.78
CA ASP A 250 -10.25 -14.50 -6.16
C ASP A 250 -8.78 -14.19 -6.51
N ILE A 251 -8.35 -14.67 -7.69
CA ILE A 251 -6.96 -14.56 -8.13
C ILE A 251 -6.53 -13.12 -8.41
N PHE A 252 -7.42 -12.26 -8.92
CA PHE A 252 -7.09 -10.87 -9.19
C PHE A 252 -6.98 -10.09 -7.89
N HIS A 253 -7.87 -10.33 -6.94
CA HIS A 253 -7.79 -9.75 -5.60
C HIS A 253 -6.47 -10.14 -4.90
N LEU A 254 -6.05 -11.41 -4.96
CA LEU A 254 -4.73 -11.83 -4.48
C LEU A 254 -3.61 -11.09 -5.24
N PHE A 255 -3.64 -11.13 -6.56
CA PHE A 255 -2.59 -10.55 -7.40
C PHE A 255 -2.36 -9.05 -7.08
N PHE A 256 -3.42 -8.25 -7.07
CA PHE A 256 -3.29 -6.81 -6.80
C PHE A 256 -2.85 -6.53 -5.35
N ASN A 257 -3.36 -7.27 -4.37
CA ASN A 257 -2.91 -7.10 -2.98
C ASN A 257 -1.42 -7.43 -2.83
N MET A 258 -0.97 -8.54 -3.42
CA MET A 258 0.41 -8.96 -3.33
C MET A 258 1.34 -8.02 -4.12
N LEU A 259 0.91 -7.52 -5.29
CA LEU A 259 1.64 -6.50 -6.05
C LEU A 259 1.88 -5.23 -5.21
N TRP A 260 0.84 -4.69 -4.58
CA TRP A 260 0.96 -3.50 -3.74
C TRP A 260 1.71 -3.77 -2.44
N LEU A 261 1.59 -4.97 -1.87
CA LEU A 261 2.40 -5.37 -0.72
C LEU A 261 3.90 -5.39 -1.07
N MET A 262 4.26 -5.85 -2.26
CA MET A 262 5.66 -5.81 -2.73
C MET A 262 6.18 -4.37 -2.85
N VAL A 263 5.36 -3.45 -3.38
CA VAL A 263 5.76 -2.05 -3.60
C VAL A 263 5.82 -1.27 -2.28
N LEU A 264 4.76 -1.30 -1.49
CA LEU A 264 4.62 -0.48 -0.28
C LEU A 264 5.32 -1.15 0.92
N GLY A 265 5.14 -2.46 1.07
CA GLY A 265 5.73 -3.22 2.17
C GLY A 265 7.26 -3.18 2.15
N LYS A 266 7.88 -3.23 0.97
CA LYS A 266 9.34 -3.03 0.82
C LYS A 266 9.78 -1.68 1.40
N GLN A 267 9.03 -0.61 1.17
CA GLN A 267 9.42 0.71 1.66
C GLN A 267 9.33 0.82 3.17
N LEU A 268 8.25 0.29 3.77
CA LEU A 268 8.08 0.27 5.22
C LEU A 268 9.13 -0.61 5.88
N GLU A 269 9.37 -1.82 5.37
CA GLU A 269 10.31 -2.76 5.99
C GLU A 269 11.76 -2.28 5.95
N LEU A 270 12.15 -1.50 4.92
CA LEU A 270 13.48 -0.89 4.85
C LEU A 270 13.67 0.27 5.83
N ARG A 271 12.59 0.91 6.30
CA ARG A 271 12.65 2.14 7.12
C ARG A 271 12.23 1.92 8.56
N LEU A 272 11.35 0.94 8.79
CA LEU A 272 10.89 0.54 10.09
C LEU A 272 11.68 -0.69 10.55
N LYS A 273 12.05 -0.73 11.83
CA LYS A 273 12.54 -1.98 12.43
C LYS A 273 11.50 -3.09 12.23
N ALA A 274 11.96 -4.34 12.06
CA ALA A 274 11.10 -5.52 11.88
C ALA A 274 9.92 -5.59 12.87
N SER A 275 10.17 -5.31 14.15
CA SER A 275 9.13 -5.30 15.18
C SER A 275 8.07 -4.20 14.98
N ARG A 276 8.50 -2.99 14.58
CA ARG A 276 7.59 -1.87 14.29
C ARG A 276 6.77 -2.14 13.02
N TYR A 277 7.38 -2.74 12.00
CA TYR A 277 6.67 -3.10 10.78
C TYR A 277 5.62 -4.19 11.03
N LEU A 278 5.95 -5.24 11.79
CA LEU A 278 4.98 -6.24 12.21
C LEU A 278 3.86 -5.64 13.06
N LEU A 279 4.20 -4.79 14.02
CA LEU A 279 3.20 -4.11 14.85
C LEU A 279 2.29 -3.20 14.02
N PHE A 280 2.83 -2.50 13.01
CA PHE A 280 2.04 -1.71 12.07
C PHE A 280 1.03 -2.60 11.32
N ILE A 281 1.48 -3.73 10.76
CA ILE A 281 0.60 -4.68 10.07
C ILE A 281 -0.50 -5.21 11.00
N LEU A 282 -0.16 -5.58 12.24
CA LEU A 282 -1.11 -6.09 13.21
C LEU A 282 -2.15 -5.04 13.61
N ILE A 283 -1.73 -3.82 13.97
CA ILE A 283 -2.65 -2.74 14.37
C ILE A 283 -3.60 -2.40 13.22
N THR A 284 -3.06 -2.19 12.02
CA THR A 284 -3.86 -1.78 10.86
C THR A 284 -4.79 -2.89 10.38
N GLY A 285 -4.33 -4.15 10.42
CA GLY A 285 -5.16 -5.32 10.11
C GLY A 285 -6.31 -5.50 11.11
N ILE A 286 -6.01 -5.49 12.41
CA ILE A 286 -7.03 -5.63 13.47
C ILE A 286 -8.05 -4.48 13.38
N PHE A 287 -7.59 -3.25 13.25
CA PHE A 287 -8.47 -2.07 13.20
C PHE A 287 -9.39 -2.09 11.97
N SER A 288 -8.83 -2.37 10.78
CA SER A 288 -9.62 -2.38 9.54
C SER A 288 -10.59 -3.57 9.48
N ASN A 289 -10.16 -4.77 9.91
CA ASN A 289 -11.04 -5.94 10.01
C ASN A 289 -12.18 -5.73 11.01
N THR A 290 -11.88 -5.20 12.20
CA THR A 290 -12.90 -4.92 13.22
C THR A 290 -13.91 -3.90 12.70
N SER A 291 -13.44 -2.84 12.04
CA SER A 291 -14.30 -1.82 11.45
C SER A 291 -15.21 -2.41 10.37
N GLN A 292 -14.66 -3.27 9.49
CA GLN A 292 -15.44 -3.95 8.46
C GLN A 292 -16.49 -4.89 9.04
N TYR A 293 -16.12 -5.72 10.03
CA TYR A 293 -17.05 -6.63 10.70
C TYR A 293 -18.24 -5.90 11.32
N LEU A 294 -17.95 -4.81 12.03
CA LEU A 294 -19.00 -4.00 12.63
C LEU A 294 -19.92 -3.41 11.56
N MET A 295 -19.42 -3.00 10.40
CA MET A 295 -20.25 -2.37 9.37
C MET A 295 -21.02 -3.34 8.47
N SER A 296 -20.46 -4.51 8.13
CA SER A 296 -21.06 -5.42 7.13
C SER A 296 -20.99 -6.92 7.49
N GLY A 297 -20.76 -7.27 8.75
CA GLY A 297 -20.68 -8.67 9.19
C GLY A 297 -19.38 -9.37 8.77
N SER A 298 -19.33 -10.69 8.92
CA SER A 298 -18.12 -11.51 8.80
C SER A 298 -17.68 -11.88 7.38
N ASN A 299 -18.49 -11.58 6.36
CA ASN A 299 -18.23 -11.98 4.97
C ASN A 299 -17.27 -11.01 4.26
N PHE A 300 -16.01 -10.96 4.69
CA PHE A 300 -14.97 -10.17 4.05
C PHE A 300 -13.60 -10.83 4.21
N VAL A 301 -12.71 -10.55 3.26
CA VAL A 301 -11.34 -11.08 3.22
C VAL A 301 -10.41 -10.06 2.56
N GLY A 302 -9.11 -10.17 2.79
CA GLY A 302 -8.08 -9.51 2.00
C GLY A 302 -7.15 -8.58 2.78
N PHE A 303 -5.93 -8.45 2.27
CA PHE A 303 -4.87 -7.61 2.85
C PHE A 303 -5.07 -6.10 2.59
N SER A 304 -6.10 -5.74 1.82
CA SER A 304 -6.29 -4.40 1.24
C SER A 304 -6.49 -3.28 2.26
N GLY A 305 -7.10 -3.54 3.42
CA GLY A 305 -7.18 -2.55 4.52
C GLY A 305 -5.79 -2.13 5.03
N ILE A 306 -4.88 -3.08 5.17
CA ILE A 306 -3.48 -2.83 5.54
C ILE A 306 -2.76 -2.06 4.43
N LEU A 307 -3.00 -2.37 3.16
CA LEU A 307 -2.41 -1.65 2.03
C LEU A 307 -2.87 -0.19 1.96
N CYS A 308 -4.14 0.10 2.26
CA CYS A 308 -4.65 1.46 2.37
C CYS A 308 -3.97 2.22 3.52
N ALA A 309 -3.70 1.54 4.63
CA ALA A 309 -2.92 2.10 5.72
C ALA A 309 -1.47 2.37 5.32
N MET A 310 -0.81 1.44 4.63
CA MET A 310 0.56 1.62 4.12
C MET A 310 0.64 2.81 3.17
N LEU A 311 -0.30 2.93 2.23
CA LEU A 311 -0.35 4.04 1.27
C LEU A 311 -0.38 5.39 1.97
N THR A 312 -1.36 5.57 2.85
CA THR A 312 -1.59 6.86 3.52
C THR A 312 -0.52 7.16 4.56
N PHE A 313 0.03 6.14 5.21
CA PHE A 313 1.21 6.25 6.06
C PHE A 313 2.39 6.81 5.25
N ILE A 314 2.75 6.16 4.13
CA ILE A 314 3.85 6.61 3.25
C ILE A 314 3.60 8.04 2.78
N TRP A 315 2.37 8.36 2.36
CA TRP A 315 2.00 9.71 1.94
C TRP A 315 2.20 10.75 3.05
N ILE A 316 1.80 10.46 4.29
CA ILE A 316 2.06 11.35 5.42
C ILE A 316 3.56 11.52 5.68
N ARG A 317 4.34 10.42 5.68
CA ARG A 317 5.78 10.47 5.94
C ARG A 317 6.55 11.20 4.85
N GLN A 318 6.19 10.99 3.58
CA GLN A 318 6.81 11.69 2.46
C GLN A 318 6.60 13.21 2.55
N ASN A 319 5.41 13.66 3.00
CA ASN A 319 5.10 15.08 3.08
C ASN A 319 5.61 15.76 4.35
N GLN A 320 5.59 15.08 5.50
CA GLN A 320 5.96 15.67 6.79
C GLN A 320 7.40 15.42 7.19
N THR A 321 7.96 14.28 6.79
CA THR A 321 9.31 13.84 7.16
C THR A 321 10.06 13.31 5.91
N PRO A 322 10.29 14.16 4.89
CA PRO A 322 10.86 13.74 3.61
C PRO A 322 12.27 13.13 3.72
N TRP A 323 13.02 13.47 4.77
CA TRP A 323 14.36 12.92 5.03
C TRP A 323 14.36 11.41 5.32
N GLU A 324 13.20 10.81 5.61
CA GLU A 324 13.07 9.35 5.74
C GLU A 324 13.07 8.64 4.38
N GLY A 325 12.98 9.40 3.29
CA GLY A 325 13.18 8.93 1.93
C GLY A 325 12.06 8.06 1.38
N TYR A 326 10.86 8.07 1.97
CA TYR A 326 9.69 7.41 1.38
C TYR A 326 9.40 7.98 -0.01
N GLN A 327 9.15 7.09 -0.98
CA GLN A 327 8.94 7.46 -2.37
C GLN A 327 7.63 6.85 -2.86
N LEU A 328 6.59 7.67 -2.90
CA LEU A 328 5.36 7.34 -3.58
C LEU A 328 5.26 8.20 -4.83
N ASP A 329 5.31 7.54 -5.99
CA ASP A 329 5.10 8.22 -7.25
C ASP A 329 3.64 8.66 -7.38
N ARG A 330 3.43 9.77 -8.09
CA ARG A 330 2.12 10.40 -8.22
C ARG A 330 1.08 9.48 -8.88
N LEU A 331 1.51 8.61 -9.80
CA LEU A 331 0.62 7.70 -10.52
C LEU A 331 0.11 6.59 -9.59
N SER A 332 0.99 5.95 -8.83
CA SER A 332 0.64 4.94 -7.83
C SER A 332 -0.31 5.48 -6.78
N PHE A 333 -0.02 6.67 -6.24
CA PHE A 333 -0.93 7.34 -5.30
C PHE A 333 -2.29 7.62 -5.94
N SER A 334 -2.31 8.19 -7.15
CA SER A 334 -3.55 8.54 -7.84
C SER A 334 -4.38 7.30 -8.20
N PHE A 335 -3.74 6.23 -8.66
CA PHE A 335 -4.39 4.95 -8.95
C PHE A 335 -5.03 4.36 -7.70
N MET A 336 -4.30 4.29 -6.59
CA MET A 336 -4.85 3.73 -5.35
C MET A 336 -5.94 4.61 -4.75
N MET A 337 -5.82 5.94 -4.81
CA MET A 337 -6.89 6.84 -4.35
C MET A 337 -8.13 6.76 -5.25
N PHE A 338 -7.94 6.67 -6.57
CA PHE A 338 -9.04 6.41 -7.50
C PHE A 338 -9.73 5.09 -7.18
N PHE A 339 -8.98 4.03 -6.90
CA PHE A 339 -9.52 2.75 -6.48
C PHE A 339 -10.30 2.87 -5.16
N ILE A 340 -9.70 3.40 -4.08
CA ILE A 340 -10.35 3.54 -2.77
C ILE A 340 -11.64 4.37 -2.88
N ILE A 341 -11.58 5.53 -3.56
CA ILE A 341 -12.74 6.42 -3.73
C ILE A 341 -13.79 5.78 -4.64
N GLY A 342 -13.37 5.16 -5.75
CA GLY A 342 -14.26 4.50 -6.69
C GLY A 342 -15.03 3.37 -6.03
N MET A 343 -14.37 2.56 -5.20
CA MET A 343 -14.99 1.45 -4.47
C MET A 343 -15.94 1.96 -3.38
N ALA A 344 -15.58 3.05 -2.67
CA ALA A 344 -16.47 3.71 -1.71
C ALA A 344 -17.71 4.33 -2.40
N LEU A 345 -17.55 4.97 -3.55
CA LEU A 345 -18.66 5.52 -4.33
C LEU A 345 -19.58 4.41 -4.85
N LEU A 346 -19.01 3.30 -5.33
CA LEU A 346 -19.77 2.13 -5.77
C LEU A 346 -20.59 1.54 -4.61
N GLN A 347 -20.07 1.52 -3.37
CA GLN A 347 -20.85 1.15 -2.19
C GLN A 347 -22.04 2.07 -1.97
N LEU A 348 -21.82 3.38 -2.01
CA LEU A 348 -22.87 4.37 -1.77
C LEU A 348 -23.96 4.28 -2.82
N VAL A 349 -23.58 4.07 -4.08
CA VAL A 349 -24.52 3.83 -5.18
C VAL A 349 -25.27 2.52 -4.98
N SER A 350 -24.60 1.43 -4.59
CA SER A 350 -25.27 0.15 -4.32
C SER A 350 -26.29 0.28 -3.19
N LEU A 351 -25.93 0.93 -2.07
CA LEU A 351 -26.84 1.18 -0.94
C LEU A 351 -28.02 2.07 -1.35
N PHE A 352 -27.77 3.07 -2.20
CA PHE A 352 -28.83 3.92 -2.73
C PHE A 352 -29.80 3.13 -3.61
N LEU A 353 -29.28 2.30 -4.52
CA LEU A 353 -30.09 1.52 -5.44
C LEU A 353 -30.89 0.43 -4.72
N GLU A 354 -30.30 -0.23 -3.74
CA GLU A 354 -31.01 -1.18 -2.88
C GLU A 354 -32.14 -0.47 -2.12
N LYS A 355 -31.86 0.69 -1.50
CA LYS A 355 -32.84 1.43 -0.69
C LYS A 355 -34.02 1.98 -1.48
N PHE A 356 -33.77 2.51 -2.68
CA PHE A 356 -34.78 3.23 -3.46
C PHE A 356 -35.42 2.38 -4.56
N PHE A 357 -34.70 1.40 -5.08
CA PHE A 357 -35.13 0.61 -6.23
C PHE A 357 -35.18 -0.91 -5.96
N GLN A 358 -34.77 -1.37 -4.77
CA GLN A 358 -34.69 -2.80 -4.42
C GLN A 358 -33.81 -3.60 -5.41
N ILE A 359 -32.79 -2.95 -5.97
CA ILE A 359 -31.84 -3.56 -6.90
C ILE A 359 -30.52 -3.80 -6.16
N GLU A 360 -30.13 -5.07 -6.03
CA GLU A 360 -28.81 -5.49 -5.54
C GLU A 360 -27.83 -5.53 -6.72
N ILE A 361 -26.81 -4.66 -6.73
CA ILE A 361 -25.93 -4.49 -7.89
C ILE A 361 -24.47 -4.85 -7.62
N ALA A 362 -23.99 -4.73 -6.37
CA ALA A 362 -22.56 -4.85 -6.11
C ALA A 362 -22.20 -6.09 -5.30
N PRO A 363 -21.08 -6.77 -5.63
CA PRO A 363 -20.46 -7.70 -4.70
C PRO A 363 -20.08 -6.95 -3.41
N HIS A 364 -20.18 -7.60 -2.25
CA HIS A 364 -19.77 -7.05 -0.96
C HIS A 364 -18.25 -6.79 -0.92
N ILE A 365 -17.80 -5.67 -1.50
CA ILE A 365 -16.42 -5.25 -1.31
C ILE A 365 -16.29 -4.59 0.06
N ALA A 366 -15.19 -4.91 0.76
CA ALA A 366 -14.85 -4.41 2.08
C ALA A 366 -14.43 -2.92 2.07
N ASN A 367 -15.35 -2.04 1.69
CA ASN A 367 -15.08 -0.61 1.54
C ASN A 367 -14.81 0.09 2.89
N THR A 368 -15.40 -0.40 3.98
CA THR A 368 -15.10 0.09 5.33
C THR A 368 -13.67 -0.25 5.72
N ALA A 369 -13.15 -1.43 5.35
CA ALA A 369 -11.77 -1.83 5.62
C ALA A 369 -10.78 -0.90 4.92
N HIS A 370 -11.05 -0.50 3.66
CA HIS A 370 -10.20 0.44 2.92
C HIS A 370 -10.18 1.82 3.57
N LEU A 371 -11.35 2.37 3.90
CA LEU A 371 -11.47 3.70 4.49
C LEU A 371 -10.88 3.75 5.91
N SER A 372 -11.21 2.78 6.75
CA SER A 372 -10.66 2.68 8.11
C SER A 372 -9.16 2.41 8.10
N GLY A 373 -8.68 1.58 7.16
CA GLY A 373 -7.26 1.36 6.87
C GLY A 373 -6.53 2.66 6.52
N ALA A 374 -7.06 3.43 5.56
CA ALA A 374 -6.54 4.74 5.20
C ALA A 374 -6.51 5.70 6.40
N LEU A 375 -7.58 5.74 7.21
CA LEU A 375 -7.64 6.59 8.40
C LEU A 375 -6.56 6.22 9.43
N ILE A 376 -6.40 4.93 9.75
CA ILE A 376 -5.39 4.51 10.73
C ILE A 376 -3.97 4.74 10.20
N GLY A 377 -3.72 4.55 8.90
CA GLY A 377 -2.43 4.87 8.27
C GLY A 377 -2.07 6.36 8.40
N ILE A 378 -3.04 7.25 8.18
CA ILE A 378 -2.91 8.69 8.40
C ILE A 378 -2.52 9.01 9.85
N ILE A 379 -3.16 8.35 10.82
CA ILE A 379 -2.88 8.54 12.25
C ILE A 379 -1.46 8.03 12.58
N LEU A 380 -1.14 6.78 12.22
CA LEU A 380 0.16 6.17 12.52
C LEU A 380 1.32 6.91 11.84
N GLY A 381 1.11 7.49 10.66
CA GLY A 381 2.11 8.29 9.95
C GLY A 381 2.55 9.53 10.72
N ARG A 382 1.69 10.07 11.59
CA ARG A 382 2.00 11.24 12.43
C ARG A 382 2.68 10.88 13.75
N LEU A 383 2.83 9.59 14.06
CA LEU A 383 3.41 9.15 15.33
C LEU A 383 4.93 8.95 15.21
N ASP A 384 5.68 9.56 16.11
CA ASP A 384 7.14 9.41 16.20
C ASP A 384 7.56 7.97 16.49
N PHE A 385 6.70 7.15 17.09
CA PHE A 385 6.99 5.73 17.31
C PHE A 385 7.30 4.99 16.00
N PHE A 386 6.65 5.37 14.90
CA PHE A 386 6.89 4.84 13.56
C PHE A 386 7.89 5.72 12.77
N SER A 387 8.73 6.53 13.43
CA SER A 387 9.86 7.23 12.82
C SER A 387 10.80 6.27 12.10
N TRP A 388 11.44 6.75 11.03
CA TRP A 388 12.59 6.06 10.46
C TRP A 388 13.60 5.74 11.56
N SER A 389 14.04 4.50 11.59
CA SER A 389 15.06 4.05 12.51
C SER A 389 16.33 3.75 11.75
N HIS A 390 17.43 4.40 12.15
CA HIS A 390 18.77 3.93 11.85
C HIS A 390 18.99 2.68 12.70
N SER A 391 18.72 1.50 12.14
CA SER A 391 19.13 0.23 12.73
C SER A 391 20.37 -0.29 12.03
#